data_AF-A0A7K2QHV2-F1
#
_entry.id   AF-A0A7K2QHV2-F1
#
_cell.length_a   1.000
_cell.length_b   1.000
_cell.length_c   1.000
_cell.angle_alpha   90.00
_cell.angle_beta   90.00
_cell.angle_gamma   90.00
#
_symmetry.space_group_name_H-M   'P 1'
#
loop_
_entity.id
_entity.type
_entity.pdbx_description
1 polymer ?
#
loop_
_entity_poly.entity_id
_entity_poly.type
_entity_poly.pdbx_seq_one_letter_code
_entity_poly.pdbx_strand_id
1 'polypeptide(L)'
;MPVKAALPGRHPQEDKAPVTDRVVFGVTAVLTLGFVIWGVTATDSLESVSDTLLNGLMHNGGWAFVLAASGFVVFALWLAISRYGRIELGQEHEKPEFSTVSWVAMMFSAGMGIGLMFYGV
;
A
#
# COMPACT_ATOMS: atom_id res chain seq x y z
N MET A 1 21.42 -11.51 38.21
CA MET A 1 20.00 -11.14 38.03
C MET A 1 19.93 -10.17 36.85
N PRO A 2 19.32 -10.51 35.71
CA PRO A 2 19.18 -9.54 34.63
C PRO A 2 18.05 -8.56 35.00
N VAL A 3 18.42 -7.30 35.22
CA VAL A 3 17.50 -6.20 35.46
C VAL A 3 16.73 -5.94 34.17
N LYS A 4 15.46 -6.34 34.13
CA LYS A 4 14.51 -5.83 33.14
C LYS A 4 14.31 -4.34 33.44
N ALA A 5 15.02 -3.49 32.70
CA ALA A 5 14.73 -2.06 32.69
C ALA A 5 13.28 -1.88 32.21
N ALA A 6 12.39 -1.54 33.12
CA ALA A 6 11.03 -1.17 32.80
C ALA A 6 11.07 0.19 32.10
N LEU A 7 11.14 0.18 30.77
CA LEU A 7 11.01 1.39 29.98
C LEU A 7 9.53 1.83 30.04
N PRO A 8 9.23 3.05 30.53
CA PRO A 8 7.87 3.56 30.55
C PRO A 8 7.44 3.85 29.10
N GLY A 9 6.44 3.11 28.61
CA GLY A 9 5.90 3.26 27.25
C GLY A 9 5.56 1.97 26.50
N ARG A 10 5.88 0.79 27.04
CA ARG A 10 5.57 -0.48 26.35
C ARG A 10 4.08 -0.73 26.27
N HIS A 11 3.55 -0.77 25.05
CA HIS A 11 2.17 -1.19 24.83
C HIS A 11 2.06 -2.69 25.16
N PRO A 12 1.06 -3.14 25.95
CA PRO A 12 0.89 -4.56 26.34
C PRO A 12 0.78 -5.56 25.18
N GLN A 13 0.67 -5.07 23.95
CA GLN A 13 0.50 -5.86 22.74
C GLN A 13 1.84 -6.30 22.08
N GLU A 14 2.97 -5.70 22.44
CA GLU A 14 4.30 -5.96 21.82
C GLU A 14 4.88 -7.34 22.12
N ASP A 15 4.43 -8.03 23.18
CA ASP A 15 5.00 -9.30 23.63
C ASP A 15 4.28 -10.55 23.06
N LYS A 16 3.32 -10.39 22.15
CA LYS A 16 2.67 -11.53 21.48
C LYS A 16 3.47 -11.97 20.26
N ALA A 17 3.87 -13.24 20.22
CA ALA A 17 4.45 -13.83 19.02
C ALA A 17 3.49 -13.60 17.83
N PRO A 18 4.01 -13.17 16.66
CA PRO A 18 3.17 -12.97 15.49
C PRO A 18 2.49 -14.29 15.14
N VAL A 19 1.16 -14.29 15.20
CA VAL A 19 0.34 -15.44 14.83
C VAL A 19 -0.22 -15.22 13.42
N THR A 20 -0.01 -16.18 12.53
CA THR A 20 -0.61 -16.15 11.20
C THR A 20 -2.11 -16.35 11.33
N ASP A 21 -2.88 -15.40 10.81
CA ASP A 21 -4.32 -15.58 10.63
C ASP A 21 -4.56 -16.64 9.56
N ARG A 22 -4.95 -17.83 10.00
CA ARG A 22 -5.17 -18.99 9.12
C ARG A 22 -6.34 -18.78 8.15
N VAL A 23 -7.31 -17.93 8.51
CA VAL A 23 -8.46 -17.63 7.63
C VAL A 23 -8.01 -16.76 6.49
N VAL A 24 -7.30 -15.66 6.79
CA VAL A 24 -6.75 -14.76 5.77
C VAL A 24 -5.77 -15.52 4.86
N PHE A 25 -4.88 -16.31 5.46
CA PHE A 25 -3.91 -17.11 4.70
C PHE A 25 -4.60 -18.15 3.81
N GLY A 26 -5.56 -18.91 4.35
CA GLY A 26 -6.27 -19.95 3.61
C GLY A 26 -7.07 -19.38 2.44
N VAL A 27 -7.82 -18.30 2.66
CA VAL A 27 -8.63 -17.65 1.61
C VAL A 27 -7.76 -17.07 0.51
N THR A 28 -6.71 -16.33 0.87
CA THR A 28 -5.79 -15.73 -0.11
C THR A 28 -5.02 -16.80 -0.90
N ALA A 29 -4.58 -17.88 -0.25
CA ALA A 29 -3.91 -19.00 -0.91
C ALA A 29 -4.82 -19.71 -1.91
N VAL A 30 -6.06 -20.03 -1.54
CA VAL A 30 -7.02 -20.70 -2.43
C VAL A 30 -7.37 -19.81 -3.63
N LEU A 31 -7.63 -18.51 -3.40
CA LEU A 31 -7.92 -17.58 -4.49
C LEU A 31 -6.74 -17.42 -5.45
N THR A 32 -5.51 -17.30 -4.92
CA THR A 32 -4.31 -17.16 -5.74
C THR A 32 -4.06 -18.42 -6.57
N LEU A 33 -4.13 -19.61 -5.96
CA LEU A 33 -3.97 -20.88 -6.66
C LEU A 33 -5.06 -21.09 -7.71
N GLY A 34 -6.32 -20.78 -7.38
CA GLY A 34 -7.44 -20.87 -8.32
C GLY A 34 -7.24 -19.95 -9.53
N PHE A 35 -6.80 -18.71 -9.31
CA PHE A 35 -6.51 -17.77 -10.39
C PHE A 35 -5.36 -18.25 -11.28
N VAL A 36 -4.27 -18.76 -10.68
CA VAL A 36 -3.14 -19.32 -11.43
C VAL A 36 -3.55 -20.54 -12.25
N ILE A 37 -4.30 -21.48 -11.66
CA ILE A 37 -4.79 -22.68 -12.38
C ILE A 37 -5.67 -22.28 -13.55
N TRP A 38 -6.59 -21.33 -13.35
CA TRP A 38 -7.45 -20.84 -14.41
C TRP A 38 -6.64 -20.18 -15.54
N GLY A 39 -5.67 -19.33 -15.20
CA GLY A 39 -4.82 -18.68 -16.20
C GLY A 39 -3.95 -19.63 -17.01
N VAL A 40 -3.48 -20.73 -16.42
CA VAL A 40 -2.67 -21.74 -17.15
C VAL A 40 -3.53 -22.67 -18.01
N THR A 41 -4.74 -23.00 -17.55
CA THR A 41 -5.61 -23.96 -18.26
C THR A 41 -6.49 -23.33 -19.33
N ALA A 42 -6.80 -22.03 -19.21
CA ALA A 42 -7.75 -21.34 -20.10
C ALA A 42 -7.33 -19.88 -20.35
N THR A 43 -6.21 -19.69 -21.04
CA THR A 43 -5.67 -18.36 -21.41
C THR A 43 -6.67 -17.50 -22.17
N ASP A 44 -7.35 -18.08 -23.17
CA ASP A 44 -8.27 -17.33 -24.04
C ASP A 44 -9.54 -16.87 -23.29
N SER A 45 -10.00 -17.69 -22.34
CA SER A 45 -11.09 -17.32 -21.45
C SER A 45 -10.66 -16.21 -20.50
N LEU A 46 -9.42 -16.25 -19.98
CA LEU A 46 -8.91 -15.20 -19.09
C LEU A 46 -8.78 -13.87 -19.85
N GLU A 47 -8.27 -13.90 -21.08
CA GLU A 47 -8.12 -12.73 -21.95
C GLU A 47 -9.48 -12.08 -22.24
N SER A 48 -10.42 -12.85 -22.79
CA SER A 48 -11.77 -12.34 -23.13
C SER A 48 -12.53 -11.77 -21.93
N VAL A 49 -12.42 -12.44 -20.77
CA VAL A 49 -13.04 -11.94 -19.53
C VAL A 49 -12.35 -10.67 -19.06
N SER A 50 -11.01 -10.62 -19.07
CA SER A 50 -10.24 -9.44 -18.66
C SER A 50 -10.55 -8.23 -19.54
N ASP A 51 -10.64 -8.42 -20.85
CA ASP A 51 -10.98 -7.35 -21.80
C ASP A 51 -12.41 -6.84 -21.61
N THR A 52 -13.35 -7.75 -21.39
CA THR A 52 -14.75 -7.38 -21.12
C THR A 52 -14.86 -6.57 -19.83
N LEU A 53 -14.17 -7.01 -18.77
CA LEU A 53 -14.14 -6.33 -17.48
C LEU A 53 -13.45 -4.96 -17.57
N LEU A 54 -12.31 -4.89 -18.26
CA LEU A 54 -11.59 -3.64 -18.47
C LEU A 54 -12.46 -2.64 -19.23
N ASN A 55 -13.08 -3.05 -20.34
CA ASN A 55 -13.95 -2.18 -21.12
C ASN A 55 -15.17 -1.73 -20.32
N GLY A 56 -15.80 -2.62 -19.55
CA GLY A 56 -16.90 -2.27 -18.65
C GLY A 56 -16.47 -1.27 -17.57
N LEU A 57 -15.31 -1.48 -16.96
CA LEU A 57 -14.75 -0.59 -15.94
C LEU A 57 -14.38 0.78 -16.55
N MET A 58 -13.80 0.82 -17.73
CA MET A 58 -13.46 2.06 -18.41
C MET A 58 -14.73 2.84 -18.81
N HIS A 59 -15.74 2.16 -19.33
CA HIS A 59 -16.99 2.78 -19.77
C HIS A 59 -17.79 3.37 -18.60
N ASN A 60 -17.97 2.60 -17.53
CA ASN A 60 -18.81 3.00 -16.40
C ASN A 60 -18.03 3.69 -15.27
N GLY A 61 -16.78 3.28 -15.03
CA GLY A 61 -15.94 3.73 -13.92
C GLY A 61 -14.88 4.76 -14.29
N GLY A 62 -14.64 5.02 -15.59
CA GLY A 62 -13.60 5.94 -16.03
C GLY A 62 -13.73 7.36 -15.47
N TRP A 63 -14.96 7.91 -15.43
CA TRP A 63 -15.21 9.23 -14.84
C TRP A 63 -14.90 9.28 -13.34
N ALA A 64 -15.26 8.22 -12.60
CA ALA A 64 -14.99 8.11 -11.17
C ALA A 64 -13.50 7.95 -10.91
N PHE A 65 -12.78 7.21 -11.77
CA PHE A 65 -11.33 7.07 -11.69
C PHE A 65 -10.62 8.41 -11.88
N VAL A 66 -11.02 9.20 -12.89
CA VAL A 66 -10.45 10.54 -13.13
C VAL A 66 -10.74 11.48 -11.96
N LEU A 67 -11.99 11.53 -11.48
CA LEU A 67 -12.34 12.36 -10.33
C LEU A 67 -11.63 11.93 -9.05
N ALA A 68 -11.48 10.63 -8.81
CA ALA A 68 -10.74 10.11 -7.66
C ALA A 68 -9.26 10.47 -7.75
N ALA A 69 -8.61 10.23 -8.91
CA ALA A 69 -7.20 10.56 -9.12
C ALA A 69 -6.93 12.06 -8.92
N SER A 70 -7.70 12.93 -9.59
CA SER A 70 -7.60 14.39 -9.40
C SER A 70 -7.98 14.80 -7.97
N GLY A 71 -8.98 14.16 -7.38
CA GLY A 71 -9.43 14.39 -6.02
C GLY A 71 -8.36 14.08 -4.98
N PHE A 72 -7.63 12.96 -5.11
CA PHE A 72 -6.51 12.62 -4.24
C PHE A 72 -5.36 13.63 -4.35
N VAL A 73 -5.07 14.13 -5.55
CA VAL A 73 -4.06 15.19 -5.74
C VAL A 73 -4.49 16.47 -5.03
N VAL A 74 -5.72 16.93 -5.25
CA VAL A 74 -6.26 18.13 -4.58
C VAL A 74 -6.31 17.94 -3.07
N PHE A 75 -6.71 16.77 -2.60
CA PHE A 75 -6.76 16.42 -1.18
C PHE A 75 -5.36 16.42 -0.55
N ALA A 76 -4.36 15.84 -1.21
CA ALA A 76 -2.98 15.85 -0.72
C ALA A 76 -2.40 17.27 -0.67
N LEU A 77 -2.64 18.09 -1.69
CA LEU A 77 -2.24 19.51 -1.69
C LEU A 77 -2.96 20.29 -0.59
N TRP A 78 -4.26 20.05 -0.40
CA TRP A 78 -5.02 20.66 0.68
C TRP A 78 -4.46 20.27 2.04
N LEU A 79 -4.15 18.99 2.29
CA LEU A 79 -3.51 18.55 3.53
C LEU A 79 -2.17 19.24 3.75
N ALA A 80 -1.32 19.32 2.72
CA ALA A 80 0.00 19.94 2.80
C ALA A 80 -0.04 21.45 3.13
N ILE A 81 -1.00 22.19 2.56
CA ILE A 81 -1.14 23.65 2.78
C ILE A 81 -1.95 23.96 4.04
N SER A 82 -2.88 23.07 4.43
CA SER A 82 -3.74 23.26 5.59
C SER A 82 -2.97 23.19 6.92
N ARG A 83 -3.66 23.56 8.00
CA ARG A 83 -3.18 23.38 9.38
C ARG A 83 -2.77 21.94 9.72
N TYR A 84 -3.30 20.95 9.01
CA TYR A 84 -3.03 19.54 9.25
C TYR A 84 -1.61 19.14 8.79
N GLY A 85 -1.02 19.84 7.82
CA GLY A 85 0.36 19.61 7.39
C GLY A 85 1.42 19.98 8.44
N ARG A 86 1.05 20.73 9.48
CA ARG A 86 1.95 21.07 10.60
C ARG A 86 1.91 20.03 11.73
N ILE A 87 1.04 19.02 11.64
CA ILE A 87 0.95 17.97 12.64
C ILE A 87 2.09 16.97 12.41
N GLU A 88 2.96 16.84 13.40
CA GLU A 88 4.04 15.85 13.40
C GLU A 88 3.45 14.45 13.63
N LEU A 89 3.80 13.49 12.78
CA LEU A 89 3.36 12.10 12.87
C LEU A 89 4.26 11.33 13.85
N GLY A 90 4.09 11.56 15.15
CA GLY A 90 4.90 10.98 16.21
C GLY A 90 4.46 11.48 17.59
N GLN A 91 5.24 11.19 18.63
CA GLN A 91 5.02 11.83 19.92
C GLN A 91 5.42 13.32 19.85
N GLU A 92 4.83 14.15 20.72
CA GLU A 92 5.21 15.56 20.80
C GLU A 92 6.71 15.69 21.03
N HIS A 93 7.40 16.40 20.13
CA HIS A 93 8.86 16.64 20.16
C HIS A 93 9.74 15.43 19.84
N GLU A 94 9.20 14.39 19.21
CA GLU A 94 9.99 13.28 18.69
C GLU A 94 10.84 13.71 17.50
N LYS A 95 12.13 13.34 17.52
CA LYS A 95 13.05 13.67 16.41
C LYS A 95 12.87 12.66 15.28
N PRO A 96 13.05 13.08 14.01
CA PRO A 96 13.03 12.15 12.88
C PRO A 96 14.05 11.03 13.08
N GLU A 97 13.62 9.77 12.90
CA GLU A 97 14.52 8.60 13.00
C GLU A 97 15.57 8.57 11.88
N PHE A 98 15.24 9.12 10.71
CA PHE A 98 16.11 9.18 9.54
C PHE A 98 16.45 10.62 9.16
N SER A 99 17.64 10.81 8.60
CA SER A 99 18.01 12.11 8.01
C SER A 99 17.11 12.44 6.82
N THR A 100 16.84 13.72 6.57
CA THR A 100 15.94 14.16 5.49
C THR A 100 16.36 13.61 4.12
N VAL A 101 17.67 13.56 3.84
CA VAL A 101 18.19 13.00 2.58
C VAL A 101 17.94 11.50 2.49
N SER A 102 18.17 10.75 3.57
CA SER A 102 17.89 9.31 3.59
C SER A 102 16.41 9.01 3.48
N TRP A 103 15.56 9.83 4.08
CA TRP A 103 14.10 9.70 3.99
C TRP A 103 13.59 9.93 2.56
N VAL A 104 14.05 11.00 1.89
CA VAL A 104 13.70 11.26 0.48
C VAL A 104 14.16 10.11 -0.42
N ALA A 105 15.38 9.59 -0.19
CA ALA A 105 15.89 8.45 -0.96
C ALA A 105 15.04 7.18 -0.78
N MET A 106 14.55 6.91 0.44
CA MET A 106 13.64 5.77 0.69
C MET A 106 12.29 5.93 -0.02
N MET A 107 11.69 7.13 0.01
CA MET A 107 10.43 7.40 -0.71
C MET A 107 10.60 7.25 -2.23
N PHE A 108 11.74 7.72 -2.77
CA PHE A 108 12.04 7.57 -4.19
C PHE A 108 12.27 6.11 -4.58
N SER A 109 13.00 5.34 -3.76
CA SER A 109 13.18 3.90 -3.97
C SER A 109 11.87 3.11 -3.87
N ALA A 110 10.95 3.50 -2.99
CA ALA A 110 9.64 2.87 -2.88
C ALA A 110 8.73 3.21 -4.09
N GLY A 111 8.89 4.40 -4.67
CA GLY A 111 8.07 4.85 -5.81
C GLY A 111 8.58 4.43 -7.19
N MET A 112 9.88 4.27 -7.37
CA MET A 112 10.46 3.87 -8.66
C MET A 112 10.33 2.35 -8.89
N GLY A 113 9.18 1.95 -9.46
CA GLY A 113 8.92 0.55 -9.82
C GLY A 113 9.41 0.16 -11.22
N ILE A 114 9.14 -1.11 -11.57
CA ILE A 114 9.40 -1.68 -12.91
C ILE A 114 8.72 -0.88 -14.04
N GLY A 115 7.62 -0.18 -13.74
CA GLY A 115 6.89 0.63 -14.73
C GLY A 115 7.76 1.70 -15.40
N LEU A 116 8.73 2.29 -14.70
CA LEU A 116 9.65 3.27 -15.31
C LEU A 116 10.58 2.64 -16.34
N MET A 117 10.96 1.38 -16.17
CA MET A 117 11.81 0.67 -17.15
C MET A 117 11.03 0.27 -18.40
N PHE A 118 9.73 0.02 -18.30
CA PHE A 118 8.89 -0.40 -19.43
C PHE A 118 8.29 0.78 -20.20
N TYR A 119 7.85 1.82 -19.51
CA TYR A 119 7.18 2.99 -20.11
C TYR A 119 8.08 4.23 -20.21
N GLY A 120 9.33 4.15 -19.75
CA GLY A 120 10.30 5.25 -19.82
C GLY A 120 11.15 5.29 -21.08
N VAL A 121 10.98 4.32 -22.00
CA VAL A 121 11.54 4.33 -23.36
C VAL A 121 10.63 5.10 -24.31
#